data_AF-A0A340WWM6-F1
#
_entry.id   AF-A0A340WWM6-F1
#
_cell.length_a   1.000
_cell.length_b   1.000
_cell.length_c   1.000
_cell.angle_alpha   90.00
_cell.angle_beta   90.00
_cell.angle_gamma   90.00
#
_symmetry.space_group_name_H-M   'P 1'
#
loop_
_entity.id
_entity.type
_entity.pdbx_description
1 polymer ?
#
loop_
_entity_poly.entity_id
_entity_poly.type
_entity_poly.pdbx_seq_one_letter_code
_entity_poly.pdbx_strand_id
1 'polypeptide(L)'
;VDRHVDLLEVAQETDGFSGSDLKEMCRDAALLCVREYVNSTSEESHYEDEIRPVQQQDLHRAIEKMKKSKDAAFQNVLTHVCLD
;
A
#
# COMPACT_ATOMS: atom_id res chain seq x y z
N VAL A 1 -3.28 13.30 0.68
CA VAL A 1 -3.22 12.41 1.87
C VAL A 1 -4.07 13.06 2.94
N ASP A 2 -4.85 12.26 3.67
CA ASP A 2 -5.73 12.75 4.73
C ASP A 2 -4.92 13.29 5.91
N ARG A 3 -5.43 14.34 6.57
CA ARG A 3 -4.75 15.02 7.68
C ARG A 3 -4.73 14.19 8.98
N HIS A 4 -5.55 13.15 9.06
CA HIS A 4 -5.67 12.24 10.20
C HIS A 4 -4.79 10.99 10.04
N VAL A 5 -3.94 10.94 9.01
CA VAL A 5 -2.92 9.90 8.88
C VAL A 5 -1.85 10.07 9.96
N ASP A 6 -1.63 9.02 10.75
CA ASP A 6 -0.50 8.91 11.66
C ASP A 6 0.75 8.47 10.89
N LEU A 7 1.53 9.44 10.45
CA LEU A 7 2.79 9.19 9.73
C LEU A 7 3.87 8.59 10.63
N LEU A 8 3.78 8.74 11.96
CA LEU A 8 4.75 8.15 12.88
C LEU A 8 4.51 6.64 12.99
N GLU A 9 3.26 6.22 13.08
CA GLU A 9 2.87 4.80 12.99
C GLU A 9 3.34 4.20 11.65
N VAL A 10 3.04 4.85 10.52
CA VAL A 10 3.48 4.39 9.19
C VAL A 10 5.00 4.25 9.11
N ALA A 11 5.75 5.19 9.68
CA ALA A 11 7.21 5.11 9.72
C ALA A 11 7.72 3.92 10.56
N GLN A 12 7.08 3.65 11.71
CA GLN A 12 7.42 2.50 12.55
C GLN A 12 7.10 1.18 11.86
N GLU A 13 5.95 1.08 11.18
CA GLU A 13 5.54 -0.13 10.49
C GLU A 13 6.37 -0.42 9.23
N THR A 14 7.03 0.59 8.66
CA THR A 14 7.87 0.48 7.45
C THR A 14 9.36 0.37 7.75
N ASP A 15 9.72 -0.02 8.99
CA ASP A 15 11.11 -0.34 9.30
C ASP A 15 11.67 -1.41 8.35
N GLY A 16 12.91 -1.20 7.89
CA GLY A 16 13.55 -2.04 6.88
C GLY A 16 13.09 -1.82 5.42
N PHE A 17 12.18 -0.87 5.15
CA PHE A 17 11.84 -0.49 3.78
C PHE A 17 12.91 0.44 3.21
N SER A 18 13.35 0.17 1.98
CA SER A 18 14.16 1.10 1.20
C SER A 18 13.30 2.26 0.67
N GLY A 19 13.93 3.33 0.16
CA GLY A 19 13.21 4.42 -0.49
C GLY A 19 12.34 3.97 -1.68
N SER A 20 12.79 2.94 -2.43
CA SER A 20 11.99 2.33 -3.49
C SER A 20 10.79 1.54 -2.96
N ASP A 21 10.94 0.87 -1.81
CA ASP A 21 9.83 0.17 -1.17
C ASP A 21 8.77 1.14 -0.68
N LEU A 22 9.17 2.25 -0.06
CA LEU A 22 8.26 3.33 0.36
C LEU A 22 7.54 3.95 -0.83
N LYS A 23 8.26 4.19 -1.95
CA LYS A 23 7.65 4.70 -3.19
C LYS A 23 6.58 3.75 -3.70
N GLU A 24 6.87 2.45 -3.79
CA GLU A 24 5.92 1.47 -4.30
C GLU A 24 4.73 1.29 -3.36
N MET A 25 4.97 1.29 -2.05
CA MET A 25 3.94 1.24 -1.02
C MET A 25 2.97 2.44 -1.11
N CYS A 26 3.49 3.66 -1.26
CA CYS A 26 2.68 4.86 -1.46
C CYS A 26 1.89 4.82 -2.78
N ARG A 27 2.50 4.29 -3.85
CA ARG A 27 1.82 4.09 -5.14
C ARG A 27 0.64 3.12 -4.99
N ASP A 28 0.86 1.99 -4.31
CA ASP A 28 -0.20 1.00 -4.06
C ASP A 28 -1.36 1.59 -3.25
N ALA A 29 -1.08 2.37 -2.20
CA ALA A 29 -2.11 3.04 -1.41
C ALA A 29 -2.92 4.06 -2.24
N ALA A 30 -2.26 4.83 -3.11
CA ALA A 30 -2.95 5.75 -4.03
C ALA A 30 -3.84 4.99 -5.03
N LEU A 31 -3.38 3.84 -5.54
CA LEU A 31 -4.16 3.02 -6.46
C LEU A 31 -5.40 2.38 -5.82
N LEU A 32 -5.42 2.17 -4.49
CA LEU A 32 -6.65 1.77 -3.80
C LEU A 32 -7.73 2.83 -3.91
N CYS A 33 -7.37 4.11 -3.71
CA CYS A 33 -8.29 5.25 -3.84
C CYS A 33 -8.82 5.37 -5.28
N VAL A 34 -7.95 5.21 -6.27
CA VAL A 34 -8.32 5.22 -7.69
C VAL A 34 -9.31 4.09 -8.03
N ARG A 35 -9.04 2.86 -7.56
CA ARG A 35 -9.94 1.71 -7.79
C ARG A 35 -11.30 1.91 -7.15
N GLU A 36 -11.34 2.46 -5.94
CA GLU A 36 -12.58 2.77 -5.25
C GLU A 36 -13.41 3.79 -6.03
N TYR A 37 -12.78 4.88 -6.49
CA TYR A 37 -13.42 5.90 -7.32
C TYR A 37 -14.00 5.30 -8.62
N VAL A 38 -13.20 4.53 -9.37
CA VAL A 38 -13.66 3.88 -10.61
C VAL A 38 -14.85 2.95 -10.36
N ASN A 39 -14.83 2.20 -9.26
CA ASN A 39 -15.92 1.29 -8.90
C ASN A 39 -17.17 2.04 -8.42
N SER A 40 -17.03 3.19 -7.76
CA SER A 40 -18.18 4.02 -7.36
C SER A 40 -18.84 4.73 -8.54
N THR A 41 -18.08 5.12 -9.57
CA THR A 41 -18.64 5.75 -10.78
C THR A 41 -19.56 4.81 -11.57
N SER A 42 -19.35 3.49 -11.46
CA SER A 42 -20.21 2.50 -12.12
C SER A 42 -21.57 2.28 -11.46
N GLU A 43 -21.78 2.74 -10.22
CA GLU A 43 -23.07 2.69 -9.53
C GLU A 43 -23.67 4.10 -9.51
N GLU A 44 -24.83 4.31 -10.13
CA GLU A 44 -25.42 5.62 -10.52
C GLU A 44 -25.85 6.55 -9.35
N SER A 45 -25.08 6.68 -8.28
CA SER A 45 -25.38 7.61 -7.18
C SER A 45 -24.15 8.36 -6.65
N HIS A 46 -24.07 9.63 -7.07
CA HIS A 46 -23.86 10.82 -6.22
C HIS A 46 -22.45 11.44 -5.95
N TYR A 47 -22.36 12.70 -6.46
CA TYR A 47 -22.00 13.99 -5.82
C TYR A 47 -20.57 14.49 -5.65
N GLU A 48 -19.51 13.69 -5.72
CA GLU A 48 -18.14 14.23 -5.83
C GLU A 48 -17.35 13.45 -6.87
N ASP A 49 -17.07 14.10 -8.02
CA ASP A 49 -16.31 13.54 -9.14
C ASP A 49 -14.79 13.62 -8.88
N GLU A 50 -14.39 13.34 -7.65
CA GLU A 50 -13.02 13.50 -7.18
C GLU A 50 -12.54 12.26 -6.43
N ILE A 51 -11.28 11.91 -6.61
CA ILE A 51 -10.65 10.81 -5.90
C ILE A 51 -10.42 11.26 -4.45
N ARG A 52 -10.98 10.52 -3.49
CA ARG A 52 -10.76 10.77 -2.05
C ARG A 52 -9.27 10.76 -1.69
N PRO A 53 -8.84 11.52 -0.67
CA PRO A 53 -7.47 11.46 -0.20
C PRO A 53 -7.12 10.06 0.36
N VAL A 54 -5.84 9.69 0.26
CA VAL A 54 -5.27 8.50 0.90
C VAL A 54 -5.47 8.56 2.41
N GLN A 55 -6.08 7.53 2.98
CA GLN A 55 -6.36 7.38 4.41
C GLN A 55 -5.41 6.36 5.06
N GLN A 56 -5.38 6.31 6.39
CA GLN A 56 -4.53 5.39 7.17
C GLN A 56 -4.69 3.94 6.72
N GLN A 57 -5.94 3.51 6.49
CA GLN A 57 -6.26 2.14 6.07
C GLN A 57 -5.64 1.75 4.72
N ASP A 58 -5.51 2.69 3.78
CA ASP A 58 -4.91 2.41 2.47
C ASP A 58 -3.41 2.15 2.63
N LEU A 59 -2.78 2.92 3.51
CA LEU A 59 -1.36 2.76 3.85
C LEU A 59 -1.13 1.42 4.56
N HIS A 60 -1.93 1.06 5.57
CA HIS A 60 -1.82 -0.24 6.26
C HIS A 60 -2.00 -1.41 5.29
N ARG A 61 -3.01 -1.37 4.41
CA ARG A 61 -3.21 -2.42 3.39
C ARG A 61 -2.01 -2.57 2.46
N ALA A 62 -1.42 -1.45 2.03
CA ALA A 62 -0.24 -1.46 1.17
C ALA A 62 1.01 -1.98 1.91
N ILE A 63 1.20 -1.62 3.19
CA ILE A 63 2.29 -2.14 4.04
C ILE A 63 2.16 -3.66 4.21
N GLU A 64 0.99 -4.16 4.57
CA GLU A 64 0.75 -5.60 4.74
C GLU A 64 1.03 -6.38 3.46
N LYS A 65 0.59 -5.85 2.31
CA LYS A 65 0.87 -6.45 1.00
C LYS A 65 2.37 -6.49 0.72
N MET A 66 3.07 -5.38 0.93
CA MET A 66 4.51 -5.27 0.71
C MET A 66 5.32 -6.22 1.61
N LYS A 67 4.98 -6.32 2.90
CA LYS A 67 5.62 -7.25 3.84
C LYS A 67 5.47 -8.71 3.38
N LYS A 68 4.25 -9.14 3.03
CA LYS A 68 4.00 -10.50 2.51
C LYS A 68 4.80 -10.80 1.24
N SER A 69 4.88 -9.84 0.32
CA SER A 69 5.66 -10.00 -0.92
C SER A 69 7.17 -10.11 -0.65
N LYS A 70 7.69 -9.34 0.31
CA LYS A 70 9.10 -9.42 0.72
C LYS A 70 9.42 -10.73 1.44
N ASP A 71 8.56 -11.17 2.35
CA ASP A 71 8.73 -12.46 3.04
C ASP A 71 8.75 -13.62 2.06
N ALA A 72 7.82 -13.64 1.11
CA ALA A 72 7.80 -14.65 0.04
C ALA A 72 9.06 -14.61 -0.83
N ALA A 73 9.53 -13.42 -1.20
CA ALA A 73 10.76 -13.26 -1.97
C ALA A 73 11.98 -13.75 -1.18
N PHE A 74 12.06 -13.46 0.12
CA PHE A 74 13.16 -13.89 0.98
C PHE A 74 13.19 -15.41 1.15
N GLN A 75 12.03 -16.05 1.34
CA GLN A 75 11.92 -17.51 1.42
C GLN A 75 12.41 -18.17 0.12
N ASN A 76 12.03 -17.63 -1.04
CA ASN A 76 12.50 -18.15 -2.32
C ASN A 76 14.02 -18.05 -2.48
N VAL A 77 14.64 -16.96 -2.01
CA VAL A 77 16.10 -16.80 -2.03
C VAL A 77 16.78 -17.85 -1.13
N LEU A 78 16.28 -18.07 0.09
CA LEU A 78 16.85 -19.08 1.00
C LEU A 78 16.76 -20.50 0.44
N THR A 79 15.64 -20.86 -0.19
CA THR A 79 15.50 -22.17 -0.84
C THR A 79 16.50 -22.40 -1.97
N HIS A 80 16.91 -21.34 -2.67
CA HIS A 80 17.85 -21.44 -3.78
C HIS A 80 19.31 -21.52 -3.32
N VAL A 81 19.66 -20.94 -2.16
CA VAL A 81 21.01 -20.98 -1.60
C VAL A 81 21.31 -22.31 -0.89
N CYS A 82 20.30 -22.98 -0.32
CA CYS A 82 20.51 -24.26 0.37
C CYS A 82 20.62 -25.48 -0.57
N LEU A 83 20.50 -25.29 -1.88
CA LEU A 83 20.58 -26.35 -2.90
C LEU A 83 21.86 -26.31 -3.75
N ASP A 84 22.76 -25.35 -3.47
CA ASP A 84 24.12 -25.27 -4.03
C ASP A 84 25.17 -25.72 -3.00
#